data_AF-V5GFJ6-F1
#
_entry.id   AF-V5GFJ6-F1
#
_cell.length_a   1.000
_cell.length_b   1.000
_cell.length_c   1.000
_cell.angle_alpha   90.00
_cell.angle_beta   90.00
_cell.angle_gamma   90.00
#
_symmetry.space_group_name_H-M   'P 1'
#
loop_
_entity.id
_entity.type
_entity.pdbx_description
1 polymer ?
#
loop_
_entity_poly.entity_id
_entity_poly.type
_entity_poly.pdbx_seq_one_letter_code
_entity_poly.pdbx_strand_id
1 'polypeptide(L)'
;MGSHLCERILTALFEVWLLACHRCFPSPNLWKTLRELCCTWRHRGALVEQWNRVNLLLTARMLRLMYGHHYPDLKLEEDAQ
;
A
#
# COMPACT_ATOMS: atom_id res chain seq x y z
N MET A 1 16.29 4.03 -14.81
CA MET A 1 15.61 2.92 -15.52
C MET A 1 15.17 1.82 -14.56
N GLY A 2 16.06 1.20 -13.77
CA GLY A 2 15.69 0.09 -12.86
C GLY A 2 14.77 0.46 -11.68
N SER A 3 14.97 1.62 -11.05
CA SER A 3 14.18 2.07 -9.87
C SER A 3 12.68 2.22 -10.17
N HIS A 4 12.35 2.93 -11.24
CA HIS A 4 10.96 3.17 -11.66
C HIS A 4 10.21 1.88 -12.01
N LEU A 5 10.90 0.87 -12.55
CA LEU A 5 10.30 -0.46 -12.77
C LEU A 5 10.00 -1.15 -11.43
N CYS A 6 10.89 -1.04 -10.45
CA CYS A 6 10.67 -1.60 -9.12
C CYS A 6 9.47 -0.95 -8.41
N GLU A 7 9.33 0.37 -8.48
CA GLU A 7 8.18 1.11 -7.92
C GLU A 7 6.84 0.65 -8.51
N ARG A 8 6.79 0.49 -9.84
CA ARG A 8 5.59 -0.01 -10.52
C ARG A 8 5.23 -1.45 -10.12
N ILE A 9 6.23 -2.31 -9.97
CA ILE A 9 6.02 -3.70 -9.52
C ILE A 9 5.47 -3.71 -8.09
N LEU A 10 6.05 -2.91 -7.19
CA LEU A 10 5.58 -2.81 -5.81
C LEU A 10 4.16 -2.25 -5.73
N THR A 11 3.86 -1.24 -6.53
CA THR A 11 2.50 -0.68 -6.67
C THR A 11 1.51 -1.77 -7.06
N ALA A 12 1.78 -2.49 -8.16
CA ALA A 12 0.92 -3.57 -8.62
C ALA A 12 0.76 -4.69 -7.57
N LEU A 13 1.85 -5.07 -6.89
CA LEU A 13 1.83 -6.09 -5.84
C LEU A 13 0.90 -5.69 -4.68
N PHE A 14 1.03 -4.47 -4.17
CA PHE A 14 0.17 -3.98 -3.09
C PHE A 14 -1.28 -3.78 -3.55
N GLU A 15 -1.52 -3.28 -4.76
CA GLU A 15 -2.87 -3.13 -5.32
C GLU A 15 -3.59 -4.48 -5.44
N VAL A 16 -2.92 -5.49 -6.00
CA VAL A 16 -3.48 -6.84 -6.11
C VAL A 16 -3.76 -7.43 -4.74
N TRP A 17 -2.87 -7.23 -3.77
CA TRP A 17 -3.09 -7.67 -2.39
C TRP A 17 -4.33 -7.01 -1.77
N LEU A 18 -4.46 -5.69 -1.86
CA LEU A 18 -5.62 -4.96 -1.33
C LEU A 18 -6.92 -5.33 -2.04
N LEU A 19 -6.88 -5.52 -3.36
CA LEU A 19 -8.03 -5.97 -4.14
C LEU A 19 -8.47 -7.37 -3.71
N ALA A 20 -7.52 -8.27 -3.45
CA ALA A 20 -7.81 -9.58 -2.88
C ALA A 20 -8.47 -9.42 -1.50
N CYS A 21 -7.89 -8.64 -0.58
CA CYS A 21 -8.48 -8.35 0.74
C CYS A 21 -9.93 -7.85 0.66
N HIS A 22 -10.24 -7.00 -0.33
CA HIS A 22 -11.58 -6.48 -0.53
C HIS A 22 -12.59 -7.54 -1.03
N ARG A 23 -12.17 -8.44 -1.92
CA ARG A 23 -13.03 -9.48 -2.51
C ARG A 23 -13.16 -10.71 -1.63
N CYS A 24 -12.04 -11.24 -1.16
CA CYS A 24 -11.93 -12.42 -0.32
C CYS A 24 -10.60 -12.35 0.43
N PHE A 25 -10.65 -12.17 1.75
CA PHE A 25 -9.45 -11.96 2.54
C PHE A 25 -8.46 -13.13 2.35
N PRO A 26 -7.21 -12.87 1.93
CA PRO A 26 -6.23 -13.91 1.70
C PRO A 26 -5.98 -14.74 2.97
N SER A 27 -5.66 -16.02 2.80
CA SER A 27 -5.33 -16.88 3.94
C SER A 27 -4.08 -16.37 4.70
N PRO A 28 -3.95 -16.67 6.00
CA PRO A 28 -2.78 -16.26 6.79
C PRO A 28 -1.43 -16.66 6.17
N ASN A 29 -1.40 -17.80 5.46
CA ASN A 29 -0.20 -18.27 4.75
C ASN A 29 0.21 -17.32 3.61
N LEU A 30 -0.74 -16.79 2.85
CA LEU A 30 -0.45 -15.83 1.77
C LEU A 30 0.10 -14.52 2.33
N TRP A 31 -0.42 -14.07 3.48
CA TRP A 31 0.13 -12.89 4.16
C TRP A 31 1.57 -13.12 4.62
N LYS A 32 1.84 -14.30 5.19
CA LYS A 32 3.19 -14.69 5.60
C LYS A 32 4.15 -14.66 4.39
N THR A 33 3.75 -15.24 3.26
CA THR A 33 4.55 -15.20 2.02
C THR A 33 4.80 -13.79 1.52
N LEU A 34 3.76 -12.93 1.47
CA LEU A 34 3.92 -11.53 1.08
C LEU A 34 4.91 -10.81 1.99
N ARG A 35 4.79 -10.98 3.31
CA ARG A 35 5.71 -10.39 4.29
C ARG A 35 7.15 -10.84 4.05
N GLU A 36 7.37 -12.13 3.83
CA GLU A 36 8.71 -12.69 3.54
C GLU A 36 9.29 -12.11 2.23
N LEU A 37 8.48 -11.97 1.18
CA LEU A 37 8.89 -11.31 -0.06
C LEU A 37 9.28 -9.85 0.17
N CYS A 38 8.50 -9.11 0.95
CA CYS A 38 8.83 -7.73 1.34
C CYS A 38 10.14 -7.65 2.14
N CYS A 39 10.35 -8.55 3.11
CA CYS A 39 11.57 -8.57 3.92
C CYS A 39 12.84 -8.90 3.12
N THR A 40 12.71 -9.68 2.05
CA THR A 40 13.83 -10.07 1.17
C THR A 40 14.04 -9.10 0.00
N TRP A 41 13.16 -8.10 -0.18
CA TRP A 41 13.26 -7.13 -1.26
C TRP A 41 14.53 -6.28 -1.15
N ARG A 42 15.26 -6.16 -2.27
CA ARG A 42 16.55 -5.43 -2.31
C ARG A 42 16.37 -3.91 -2.20
N HIS A 43 15.35 -3.36 -2.85
CA HIS A 43 15.05 -1.93 -2.86
C HIS A 43 14.15 -1.52 -1.69
N ARG A 44 14.73 -1.50 -0.48
CA ARG A 44 13.96 -1.27 0.76
C ARG A 44 13.31 0.11 0.85
N GLY A 45 13.92 1.16 0.30
CA GLY A 45 13.37 2.52 0.29
C GLY A 45 12.00 2.59 -0.41
N ALA A 46 11.97 2.25 -1.70
CA ALA A 46 10.74 2.23 -2.50
C ALA A 46 9.65 1.30 -1.91
N LEU A 47 10.04 0.19 -1.30
CA LEU A 47 9.10 -0.70 -0.59
C LEU A 47 8.44 0.02 0.60
N VAL A 48 9.25 0.68 1.44
CA VAL A 48 8.75 1.39 2.63
C VAL A 48 7.90 2.59 2.23
N GLU A 49 8.34 3.37 1.24
CA GLU A 49 7.59 4.51 0.70
C GLU A 49 6.22 4.08 0.17
N GLN A 50 6.18 3.04 -0.67
CA GLN A 50 4.93 2.55 -1.22
C GLN A 50 4.02 1.96 -0.14
N TRP A 51 4.58 1.23 0.83
CA TRP A 51 3.82 0.71 1.97
C TRP A 51 3.24 1.84 2.84
N ASN A 52 4.02 2.89 3.10
CA ASN A 52 3.56 4.06 3.85
C ASN A 52 2.42 4.77 3.11
N ARG A 53 2.53 4.96 1.79
CA ARG A 53 1.46 5.53 0.95
C ARG A 53 0.16 4.73 1.06
N VAL A 54 0.24 3.40 0.99
CA VAL A 54 -0.92 2.51 1.17
C VAL A 54 -1.54 2.68 2.56
N ASN A 55 -0.73 2.66 3.63
CA ASN A 55 -1.24 2.84 5.00
C ASN A 55 -1.92 4.21 5.18
N LEU A 56 -1.36 5.26 4.60
CA LEU A 56 -1.90 6.60 4.68
C LEU A 56 -3.27 6.70 3.98
N LEU A 57 -3.39 6.11 2.78
CA LEU A 57 -4.65 6.00 2.04
C LEU A 57 -5.71 5.20 2.81
N LEU A 58 -5.33 4.04 3.37
CA LEU A 58 -6.23 3.21 4.18
C LEU A 58 -6.68 3.93 5.45
N THR A 59 -5.76 4.62 6.12
CA THR A 59 -6.05 5.43 7.31
C THR A 59 -7.02 6.57 6.97
N ALA A 60 -6.77 7.31 5.89
CA ALA A 60 -7.67 8.37 5.42
C ALA A 60 -9.07 7.84 5.09
N ARG A 61 -9.15 6.65 4.49
CA ARG A 61 -10.44 5.97 4.22
C ARG A 61 -11.13 5.55 5.52
N MET A 62 -10.39 4.99 6.48
CA MET A 62 -10.92 4.59 7.78
C MET A 62 -11.46 5.79 8.55
N LEU A 63 -10.73 6.91 8.58
CA LEU A 63 -11.15 8.15 9.22
C LEU A 63 -12.45 8.68 8.60
N ARG A 64 -12.58 8.65 7.26
CA ARG A 64 -13.83 9.01 6.58
C ARG A 64 -14.99 8.06 6.91
N LEU A 65 -14.74 6.77 7.09
CA LEU A 65 -15.77 5.81 7.51
C LEU A 65 -16.21 6.05 8.96
N MET A 66 -15.30 6.43 9.85
CA MET A 66 -15.58 6.64 11.28
C MET A 66 -16.25 7.97 11.58
N TYR A 67 -15.80 9.05 10.93
CA TYR A 67 -16.19 10.43 11.26
C TYR A 67 -17.02 11.10 10.16
N GLY A 68 -17.21 10.44 9.02
CA GLY A 68 -17.97 10.97 7.89
C GLY A 68 -17.31 12.19 7.24
N HIS A 69 -18.12 13.00 6.57
CA HIS A 69 -17.71 14.19 5.82
C HIS A 69 -17.25 15.37 6.70
N HIS A 70 -17.35 15.25 8.02
CA HIS A 70 -16.83 16.24 8.97
C HIS A 70 -15.32 16.15 9.15
N TYR A 71 -14.72 14.99 8.82
CA TYR A 71 -13.27 14.84 8.89
C TYR A 71 -12.61 15.56 7.70
N PRO A 72 -11.57 16.39 7.93
CA PRO A 72 -10.86 17.07 6.84
C PRO A 72 -10.29 16.07 5.84
N ASP A 73 -10.40 16.37 4.55
CA ASP A 73 -9.74 15.55 3.54
C ASP A 73 -8.22 15.60 3.73
N LEU A 74 -7.62 14.42 3.84
CA LEU A 74 -6.18 14.29 3.93
C LEU A 74 -5.59 14.68 2.57
N LYS A 75 -4.86 15.80 2.52
CA LYS A 75 -4.09 16.18 1.34
C LYS A 75 -2.89 15.24 1.25
N LEU A 76 -3.01 14.22 0.41
CA LEU A 76 -1.90 13.39 0.01
C LEU A 76 -1.16 14.16 -1.06
N GLU A 77 0.02 14.68 -0.75
CA GLU A 77 0.90 15.20 -1.79
C GLU A 77 1.24 14.02 -2.69
N GLU A 78 0.82 14.09 -3.96
CA GLU A 78 1.37 13.20 -4.98
C GLU A 78 2.81 13.67 -5.18
N ASP A 79 3.77 12.84 -4.76
CA ASP A 79 5.20 13.16 -4.82
C ASP A 79 5.52 13.81 -6.18
N ALA A 80 6.06 15.02 -6.12
CA ALA A 80 6.50 15.78 -7.28
C ALA A 80 7.48 14.93 -8.09
N GLN A 81 7.15 14.77 -9.36
CA GLN A 81 7.80 13.92 -10.36
C GLN A 81 9.28 14.26 -10.62
#